data_AF-A0A6J4LPL8-F1
#
_entry.id   AF-A0A6J4LPL8-F1
#
_cell.length_a   1.000
_cell.length_b   1.000
_cell.length_c   1.000
_cell.angle_alpha   90.00
_cell.angle_beta   90.00
_cell.angle_gamma   90.00
#
_symmetry.space_group_name_H-M   'P 1'
#
loop_
_entity.id
_entity.type
_entity.pdbx_description
1 polymer ?
#
loop_
_entity_poly.entity_id
_entity_poly.type
_entity_poly.pdbx_seq_one_letter_code
_entity_poly.pdbx_strand_id
1 'polypeptide(L)'
;MNRTWTVDSIEEGIASVQDEEGRMTHVPAWLLPDGTREGDVVAVDRKESRGSVTLRLRIDRAATRAALDSSRQQLARLKGGDGGGDIEL
;
A
#
# COMPACT_ATOMS: atom_id res chain seq x y z
N MET A 1 17.65 -4.72 -4.08
CA MET A 1 16.66 -4.19 -5.03
C MET A 1 15.53 -3.64 -4.18
N ASN A 2 15.23 -2.35 -4.34
CA ASN A 2 14.35 -1.64 -3.42
C ASN A 2 12.97 -1.55 -4.07
N ARG A 3 11.95 -1.94 -3.33
CA ARG A 3 10.55 -1.90 -3.77
C ARG A 3 9.70 -1.24 -2.68
N THR A 4 8.54 -0.74 -3.05
CA THR A 4 7.53 -0.30 -2.09
C THR A 4 6.26 -1.13 -2.21
N TRP A 5 5.64 -1.39 -1.07
CA TRP A 5 4.38 -2.09 -0.92
C TRP A 5 3.38 -1.21 -0.18
N THR A 6 2.20 -0.99 -0.72
CA THR A 6 1.10 -0.35 0.00
C THR A 6 0.21 -1.43 0.59
N VAL A 7 -0.06 -1.36 1.89
CA VAL A 7 -0.95 -2.33 2.55
C VAL A 7 -2.39 -1.97 2.26
N ASP A 8 -3.10 -2.87 1.61
CA ASP A 8 -4.51 -2.70 1.20
C ASP A 8 -5.47 -3.26 2.25
N SER A 9 -5.17 -4.43 2.82
CA SER A 9 -5.94 -5.01 3.93
C SER A 9 -5.08 -5.97 4.75
N ILE A 10 -5.48 -6.21 6.00
CA ILE A 10 -4.90 -7.26 6.85
C ILE A 10 -6.05 -8.03 7.52
N GLU A 11 -6.26 -9.27 7.10
CA GLU A 11 -7.37 -10.12 7.52
C GLU A 11 -6.87 -11.53 7.81
N GLU A 12 -7.30 -12.12 8.93
CA GLU A 12 -6.99 -13.52 9.29
C GLU A 12 -5.48 -13.89 9.26
N GLY A 13 -4.60 -12.92 9.54
CA GLY A 13 -3.15 -13.12 9.53
C GLY A 13 -2.50 -13.10 8.14
N ILE A 14 -3.25 -12.69 7.11
CA ILE A 14 -2.79 -12.44 5.75
C ILE A 14 -2.91 -10.96 5.46
N ALA A 15 -1.89 -10.38 4.84
CA ALA A 15 -1.89 -9.02 4.35
C ALA A 15 -1.96 -9.00 2.83
N SER A 16 -2.87 -8.19 2.29
CA SER A 16 -2.93 -7.85 0.88
C SER A 16 -2.07 -6.61 0.65
N VAL A 17 -1.05 -6.72 -0.19
CA VAL A 17 -0.16 -5.61 -0.53
C VAL A 17 -0.15 -5.34 -2.03
N GLN A 18 -0.12 -4.07 -2.38
CA GLN A 18 0.03 -3.61 -3.76
C GLN A 18 1.48 -3.19 -4.02
N ASP A 19 2.09 -3.67 -5.11
CA ASP A 19 3.40 -3.20 -5.56
C ASP A 19 3.32 -1.89 -6.37
N GLU A 20 4.49 -1.33 -6.71
CA GLU A 20 4.61 -0.09 -7.51
C GLU A 20 4.01 -0.20 -8.92
N GLU A 21 3.81 -1.41 -9.44
CA GLU A 21 3.19 -1.67 -10.73
C GLU A 21 1.66 -1.89 -10.59
N GLY A 22 1.11 -1.73 -9.38
CA GLY A 22 -0.30 -1.91 -9.08
C GLY A 22 -0.73 -3.37 -8.87
N ARG A 23 0.21 -4.31 -8.82
CA ARG A 23 -0.09 -5.74 -8.68
C ARG A 23 -0.38 -6.08 -7.22
N MET A 24 -1.50 -6.76 -7.00
CA MET A 24 -1.86 -7.29 -5.69
C MET A 24 -1.14 -8.60 -5.39
N THR A 25 -0.55 -8.69 -4.20
CA THR A 25 0.12 -9.88 -3.68
C THR A 25 -0.34 -10.14 -2.25
N HIS A 26 -0.61 -11.40 -1.92
CA HIS A 26 -0.91 -11.79 -0.54
C HIS A 26 0.36 -12.29 0.15
N VAL A 27 0.67 -11.70 1.31
CA VAL A 27 1.81 -12.09 2.14
C VAL A 27 1.32 -12.41 3.56
N PRO A 28 2.00 -13.30 4.29
CA PRO A 28 1.68 -13.48 5.70
C PRO A 28 1.88 -12.18 6.49
N ALA A 29 0.95 -11.84 7.37
CA ALA A 29 1.01 -10.60 8.14
C ALA A 29 2.26 -10.52 9.04
N TRP A 30 2.78 -11.68 9.49
CA TRP A 30 4.01 -11.75 10.29
C TRP A 30 5.26 -11.28 9.53
N LEU A 31 5.21 -11.18 8.20
CA LEU A 31 6.31 -10.65 7.39
C LEU A 31 6.41 -9.12 7.50
N LEU A 32 5.31 -8.45 7.86
CA LEU A 32 5.27 -7.00 7.97
C LEU A 32 5.86 -6.53 9.31
N PRO A 33 6.43 -5.32 9.36
CA PRO A 33 6.89 -4.73 10.61
C PRO A 33 5.74 -4.58 11.63
N ASP A 34 6.05 -4.70 12.92
CA ASP A 34 5.08 -4.41 13.98
C ASP A 34 4.47 -3.01 13.85
N GLY A 35 3.15 -2.93 14.08
CA GLY A 35 2.40 -1.67 13.99
C GLY A 35 2.12 -1.19 12.57
N THR A 36 2.33 -2.04 11.56
CA THR A 36 1.84 -1.82 10.19
C THR A 36 0.31 -1.88 10.17
N ARG A 37 -0.32 -0.95 9.44
CA ARG A 37 -1.78 -0.85 9.27
C ARG A 37 -2.16 -0.76 7.80
N GLU A 38 -3.45 -0.93 7.53
CA GLU A 38 -4.04 -0.58 6.23
C GLU A 38 -3.68 0.86 5.83
N GLY A 39 -3.32 1.05 4.56
CA GLY A 39 -2.85 2.31 3.99
C GLY A 39 -1.39 2.67 4.29
N ASP A 40 -0.69 1.93 5.17
CA ASP A 40 0.75 2.15 5.36
C ASP A 40 1.53 1.72 4.11
N VAL A 41 2.57 2.50 3.80
CA VAL A 41 3.56 2.15 2.77
C VAL A 41 4.76 1.50 3.45
N VAL A 42 5.16 0.33 2.97
CA VAL A 42 6.27 -0.47 3.47
C VAL A 42 7.38 -0.49 2.43
N ALA A 43 8.56 -0.01 2.79
CA ALA A 43 9.76 -0.10 1.98
C ALA A 43 10.41 -1.47 2.18
N VAL A 44 10.68 -2.17 1.07
CA VAL A 44 11.27 -3.52 1.03
C VAL A 44 12.62 -3.47 0.34
N ASP A 45 13.69 -3.74 1.07
CA ASP A 45 15.02 -3.98 0.49
C ASP A 45 15.29 -5.49 0.42
N ARG A 46 15.43 -6.00 -0.80
CA ARG A 46 15.79 -7.41 -1.06
C ARG A 46 17.28 -7.53 -1.37
N LYS A 47 17.98 -8.34 -0.58
CA LYS A 47 19.34 -8.78 -0.85
C LYS A 47 19.35 -10.28 -1.08
N GLU A 48 20.03 -10.70 -2.14
CA GLU A 48 20.18 -12.10 -2.50
C GLU A 48 21.64 -12.52 -2.28
N SER A 49 21.83 -13.75 -1.85
CA SER A 49 23.13 -14.40 -1.70
C SER A 49 22.96 -15.87 -2.07
N ARG A 50 24.06 -16.61 -2.24
CA ARG A 50 24.00 -17.99 -2.74
C ARG A 50 23.15 -18.88 -1.82
N GLY A 51 21.93 -19.18 -2.25
CA GLY A 51 20.97 -20.01 -1.53
C GLY A 51 20.13 -19.29 -0.45
N SER A 52 20.19 -17.95 -0.36
CA SER A 52 19.47 -17.21 0.67
C SER A 52 19.00 -15.83 0.20
N VAL A 53 17.86 -15.38 0.75
CA VAL A 53 17.35 -14.02 0.58
C VAL A 53 17.19 -13.37 1.95
N THR A 54 17.59 -12.12 2.06
CA THR A 54 17.30 -11.25 3.21
C THR A 54 16.36 -10.15 2.75
N LEU A 55 15.23 -10.01 3.45
CA LEU A 55 14.30 -8.90 3.27
C LEU A 55 14.43 -7.95 4.45
N ARG A 56 14.59 -6.67 4.18
CA ARG A 56 14.51 -5.62 5.20
C ARG A 56 13.28 -4.77 4.92
N LEU A 57 12.26 -4.93 5.75
CA LEU A 57 11.00 -4.20 5.66
C LEU A 57 10.97 -3.06 6.68
N ARG A 58 10.50 -1.89 6.28
CA ARG A 58 10.32 -0.73 7.16
C ARG A 58 9.06 0.02 6.77
N ILE A 59 8.28 0.46 7.75
CA ILE A 59 7.16 1.38 7.51
C ILE A 59 7.74 2.73 7.10
N ASP A 60 7.42 3.17 5.89
CA ASP A 60 7.74 4.50 5.41
C ASP A 60 6.62 5.46 5.79
N ARG A 61 6.75 6.08 6.96
CA ARG A 61 5.77 7.03 7.50
C ARG A 61 5.64 8.29 6.63
N ALA A 62 6.68 8.66 5.89
CA ALA A 62 6.63 9.82 5.00
C ALA A 62 5.83 9.49 3.74
N ALA A 63 6.12 8.34 3.11
CA ALA A 63 5.36 7.87 1.95
C ALA A 63 3.90 7.57 2.30
N THR A 64 3.64 6.99 3.49
CA THR A 64 2.28 6.79 4.02
C THR A 64 1.51 8.11 4.08
N ARG A 65 2.14 9.16 4.61
CA ARG A 65 1.50 10.48 4.71
C ARG A 65 1.23 11.09 3.33
N ALA A 66 2.14 10.94 2.38
CA ALA A 66 1.93 11.39 1.00
C ALA A 66 0.79 10.63 0.31
N ALA A 67 0.68 9.31 0.52
CA ALA A 67 -0.42 8.50 -0.02
C ALA A 67 -1.79 8.95 0.54
N LEU A 68 -1.86 9.20 1.85
CA LEU A 68 -3.06 9.76 2.48
C LEU A 68 -3.45 11.14 1.93
N ASP A 69 -2.47 12.02 1.71
CA ASP A 69 -2.70 13.35 1.13
C ASP A 69 -3.20 13.26 -0.32
N SER A 70 -2.66 12.36 -1.14
CA SER A 70 -3.13 12.12 -2.52
C SER A 70 -4.55 11.56 -2.55
N SER A 71 -4.88 10.59 -1.69
CA SER A 71 -6.23 10.03 -1.60
C SER A 71 -7.26 11.09 -1.19
N ARG A 72 -6.92 11.96 -0.22
CA ARG A 72 -7.75 13.11 0.16
C ARG A 72 -7.97 14.09 -1.00
N GLN A 73 -6.94 14.36 -1.80
CA GLN A 73 -7.05 15.26 -2.96
C GLN A 73 -7.93 14.67 -4.06
N GLN A 74 -7.87 13.36 -4.31
CA GLN A 74 -8.75 12.69 -5.27
C GLN A 74 -10.22 12.77 -4.83
N LEU A 75 -10.51 12.49 -3.56
CA LEU A 75 -11.84 12.65 -2.98
C LEU A 75 -12.35 14.10 -3.05
N ALA A 76 -11.49 15.09 -2.81
CA ALA A 76 -11.84 16.50 -2.92
C ALA A 76 -12.18 16.92 -4.36
N ARG A 77 -11.50 16.37 -5.36
CA ARG A 77 -11.79 16.60 -6.78
C ARG A 77 -13.10 15.96 -7.23
N LEU A 78 -13.40 14.76 -6.73
CA LEU A 78 -14.68 14.08 -7.00
C LEU A 78 -15.85 14.86 -6.40
N LYS A 79 -15.73 15.34 -5.16
CA LYS A 79 -16.77 16.16 -4.49
C LYS A 79 -16.94 17.58 -5.06
N GLY A 80 -15.98 18.06 -5.85
CA GLY A 80 -16.06 19.36 -6.53
C GLY A 80 -16.72 19.30 -7.91
N GLY A 81 -17.09 18.10 -8.38
CA GLY A 81 -17.60 17.86 -9.73
C GLY A 81 -19.09 17.53 -9.82
N ASP A 82 -19.85 17.57 -8.73
CA ASP A 82 -21.31 17.32 -8.74
C ASP A 82 -22.09 18.54 -9.23
N GLY A 83 -21.95 18.83 -10.53
CA GLY A 83 -23.01 19.44 -11.34
C GLY A 83 -23.74 18.32 -12.06
N GLY A 84 -25.02 18.14 -11.71
CA GLY A 84 -25.81 16.94 -12.00
C GLY A 84 -25.89 16.47 -13.45
N GLY A 85 -26.10 15.16 -13.59
CA GLY A 85 -26.55 14.53 -14.82
C GLY A 85 -27.42 13.33 -14.44
N ASP A 86 -28.72 13.47 -14.69
CA ASP A 86 -29.75 12.44 -14.60
C ASP A 86 -29.28 11.08 -15.14
N ILE A 87 -29.54 10.03 -14.37
CA ILE A 87 -29.47 8.65 -14.84
C ILE A 87 -30.92 8.27 -15.18
N GLU A 88 -31.28 8.34 -16.46
CA GLU A 88 -32.51 7.69 -16.93
C GLU A 88 -32.32 6.18 -16.90
N LEU A 89 -33.27 5.50 -16.24
CA LEU A 89 -33.41 4.04 -16.11
C LEU A 89 -33.89 3.40 -17.41
#